data_AF-A0A923CU53-F1
#
_entry.id   AF-A0A923CU53-F1
#
_cell.length_a   1.000
_cell.length_b   1.000
_cell.length_c   1.000
_cell.angle_alpha   90.00
_cell.angle_beta   90.00
_cell.angle_gamma   90.00
#
_symmetry.space_group_name_H-M   'P 1'
#
loop_
_entity.id
_entity.type
_entity.pdbx_description
1 polymer ?
#
loop_
_entity_poly.entity_id
_entity_poly.type
_entity_poly.pdbx_seq_one_letter_code
_entity_poly.pdbx_strand_id
1 'polypeptide(L)'
;MVNIKENETLKNLGKRLKNARLEINDPQKEFAFRIGVSIPTLYKMEQGNPSVSIGTWMKALSMLGKLDDFDKLIAPNESLFERYDALEKTKNRQRVRKQK
;
A
#
# COMPACT_ATOMS: atom_id res chain seq x y z
N MET A 1 2.81 4.69 -23.64
CA MET A 1 1.67 3.84 -24.03
C MET A 1 1.70 2.64 -23.10
N VAL A 2 0.66 2.44 -22.29
CA VAL A 2 0.58 1.35 -21.29
C VAL A 2 0.14 0.08 -22.02
N ASN A 3 0.82 -1.04 -21.81
CA ASN A 3 0.46 -2.30 -22.47
C ASN A 3 -0.83 -2.91 -21.87
N ILE A 4 -1.39 -3.95 -22.50
CA ILE A 4 -2.65 -4.57 -22.08
C ILE A 4 -2.58 -5.07 -20.63
N LYS A 5 -1.49 -5.76 -20.26
CA LYS A 5 -1.28 -6.34 -18.92
C LYS A 5 -1.14 -5.27 -17.84
N GLU A 6 -0.42 -4.19 -18.14
CA GLU A 6 -0.28 -3.04 -17.25
C GLU A 6 -1.64 -2.36 -17.01
N ASN A 7 -2.43 -2.16 -18.08
CA ASN A 7 -3.78 -1.60 -17.96
C ASN A 7 -4.72 -2.50 -17.15
N GLU A 8 -4.65 -3.83 -17.32
CA GLU A 8 -5.42 -4.76 -16.49
C GLU A 8 -5.01 -4.70 -15.02
N THR A 9 -3.70 -4.61 -14.76
CA THR A 9 -3.15 -4.46 -13.40
C THR A 9 -3.68 -3.19 -12.74
N LEU A 10 -3.71 -2.07 -13.46
CA LEU A 10 -4.26 -0.81 -12.99
C LEU A 10 -5.78 -0.87 -12.77
N LYS A 11 -6.54 -1.49 -13.69
CA LYS A 11 -7.98 -1.71 -13.52
C LYS A 11 -8.27 -2.52 -12.26
N ASN A 12 -7.48 -3.56 -12.00
CA ASN A 12 -7.63 -4.38 -10.79
C ASN A 12 -7.29 -3.58 -9.52
N LEU A 13 -6.28 -2.69 -9.58
CA LEU A 13 -5.98 -1.77 -8.48
C LEU A 13 -7.16 -0.80 -8.22
N GLY A 14 -7.73 -0.20 -9.26
CA GLY A 14 -8.91 0.67 -9.15
C GLY A 14 -10.13 -0.03 -8.56
N LYS A 15 -10.40 -1.28 -8.97
CA LYS A 15 -11.46 -2.11 -8.38
C LYS A 15 -11.24 -2.36 -6.89
N ARG A 16 -10.01 -2.69 -6.48
CA ARG A 16 -9.68 -2.87 -5.05
C ARG A 16 -9.89 -1.59 -4.25
N LEU A 17 -9.50 -0.43 -4.80
CA LEU A 17 -9.77 0.86 -4.17
C LEU A 17 -11.27 1.09 -3.97
N LYS A 18 -12.08 0.85 -5.01
CA LYS A 18 -13.54 0.98 -4.94
C LYS A 18 -14.13 0.04 -3.87
N ASN A 19 -13.68 -1.21 -3.83
CA ASN A 19 -14.16 -2.18 -2.86
C ASN A 19 -13.81 -1.78 -1.43
N ALA A 20 -12.56 -1.40 -1.16
CA ALA A 20 -12.12 -0.93 0.16
C ALA A 20 -12.94 0.28 0.65
N ARG A 21 -13.29 1.21 -0.27
CA ARG A 21 -14.18 2.34 0.04
C ARG A 21 -15.61 1.87 0.39
N LEU A 22 -16.16 0.91 -0.37
CA LEU A 22 -17.51 0.40 -0.15
C LEU A 22 -17.62 -0.46 1.12
N GLU A 23 -16.56 -1.17 1.50
CA GLU A 23 -16.50 -1.95 2.76
C GLU A 23 -16.74 -1.08 4.00
N ILE A 24 -16.31 0.18 3.96
CA ILE A 24 -16.54 1.17 5.03
C ILE A 24 -17.78 2.06 4.77
N ASN A 25 -18.64 1.68 3.80
CA ASN A 25 -19.85 2.41 3.40
C ASN A 25 -19.60 3.89 3.05
N ASP A 26 -18.44 4.23 2.48
CA ASP A 26 -18.08 5.61 2.20
C ASP A 26 -18.53 6.02 0.78
N PRO A 27 -19.50 6.94 0.60
CA PRO A 27 -19.94 7.34 -0.73
C PRO A 27 -18.83 8.01 -1.54
N GLN A 28 -18.84 7.83 -2.87
CA GLN A 28 -17.78 8.36 -3.75
C GLN A 28 -17.59 9.88 -3.58
N LYS A 29 -18.66 10.64 -3.38
CA LYS A 29 -18.60 12.09 -3.12
C LYS A 29 -17.83 12.42 -1.84
N GLU A 30 -18.13 11.73 -0.75
CA GLU A 30 -17.54 11.99 0.56
C GLU A 30 -16.08 11.53 0.62
N PHE A 31 -15.77 10.36 0.05
CA PHE A 31 -14.39 9.89 -0.06
C PHE A 31 -13.55 10.84 -0.91
N ALA A 32 -14.07 11.30 -2.06
CA ALA A 32 -13.37 12.27 -2.92
C ALA A 32 -13.05 13.57 -2.16
N PHE A 33 -14.03 14.08 -1.41
CA PHE A 33 -13.84 15.25 -0.55
C PHE A 33 -12.75 15.02 0.50
N ARG A 34 -12.79 13.89 1.22
CA ARG A 34 -11.81 13.55 2.27
C ARG A 34 -10.37 13.44 1.75
N ILE A 35 -10.18 12.88 0.56
CA ILE A 35 -8.83 12.75 -0.04
C ILE A 35 -8.44 14.01 -0.84
N GLY A 36 -9.27 15.04 -0.86
CA GLY A 36 -9.00 16.33 -1.49
C GLY A 36 -8.95 16.29 -3.02
N VAL A 37 -9.89 15.57 -3.67
CA VAL A 37 -10.00 15.50 -5.13
C VAL A 37 -11.43 15.68 -5.62
N SER A 38 -11.59 15.91 -6.92
CA SER A 38 -12.90 15.93 -7.56
C SER A 38 -13.50 14.52 -7.68
N ILE A 39 -14.83 14.41 -7.71
CA ILE A 39 -15.53 13.13 -7.94
C ILE A 39 -15.08 12.48 -9.27
N PRO A 40 -14.94 13.21 -10.40
CA PRO A 40 -14.38 12.64 -11.63
C PRO A 40 -12.97 12.08 -11.47
N THR A 41 -12.12 12.70 -10.64
CA THR A 41 -10.78 12.17 -10.35
C THR A 41 -10.87 10.83 -9.63
N LEU A 42 -11.69 10.73 -8.58
CA LEU A 42 -11.89 9.45 -7.88
C LEU A 42 -12.51 8.40 -8.80
N TYR A 43 -13.46 8.78 -9.66
CA TYR A 43 -13.99 7.87 -10.67
C TYR A 43 -12.88 7.31 -11.58
N LYS A 44 -11.98 8.17 -12.08
CA LYS A 44 -10.82 7.73 -12.88
C LYS A 44 -9.89 6.79 -12.10
N MET A 45 -9.69 7.03 -10.80
CA MET A 45 -8.93 6.12 -9.94
C MET A 45 -9.60 4.75 -9.84
N GLU A 46 -10.90 4.70 -9.57
CA GLU A 46 -11.64 3.44 -9.46
C GLU A 46 -11.69 2.65 -10.79
N GLN A 47 -11.51 3.33 -11.93
CA GLN A 47 -11.34 2.71 -13.24
C GLN A 47 -9.89 2.29 -13.57
N GLY A 48 -8.92 2.60 -12.70
CA GLY A 48 -7.51 2.29 -12.92
C GLY A 48 -6.86 3.17 -13.98
N ASN A 49 -7.25 4.44 -14.10
CA ASN A 49 -6.71 5.33 -15.13
C ASN A 49 -5.23 5.69 -14.83
N PRO A 50 -4.28 5.43 -15.75
CA PRO A 50 -2.85 5.69 -15.54
C PRO A 50 -2.47 7.18 -15.46
N SER A 51 -3.36 8.09 -15.86
CA SER A 51 -3.08 9.54 -15.79
C SER A 51 -3.22 10.13 -14.39
N VAL A 52 -3.77 9.38 -13.42
CA VAL A 52 -3.92 9.87 -12.05
C VAL A 52 -2.58 9.77 -11.32
N SER A 53 -2.13 10.89 -10.74
CA SER A 53 -0.84 10.98 -10.07
C SER A 53 -0.71 9.99 -8.91
N ILE A 54 0.50 9.45 -8.70
CA ILE A 54 0.76 8.52 -7.59
C ILE A 54 0.48 9.15 -6.22
N GLY A 55 0.74 10.46 -6.07
CA GLY A 55 0.43 11.20 -4.84
C GLY A 55 -1.07 11.19 -4.50
N THR A 56 -1.95 11.14 -5.50
CA THR A 56 -3.39 11.00 -5.27
C THR A 56 -3.75 9.61 -4.72
N TRP A 57 -3.11 8.57 -5.22
CA TRP A 57 -3.26 7.21 -4.68
C TRP A 57 -2.77 7.12 -3.23
N MET A 58 -1.65 7.78 -2.89
CA MET A 58 -1.14 7.85 -1.53
C MET A 58 -2.15 8.46 -0.55
N LYS A 59 -2.85 9.53 -0.95
CA LYS A 59 -3.93 10.12 -0.12
C LYS A 59 -5.06 9.14 0.13
N ALA A 60 -5.50 8.42 -0.90
CA ALA A 60 -6.55 7.42 -0.77
C ALA A 60 -6.14 6.24 0.13
N LEU A 61 -4.92 5.74 -0.03
CA LEU A 61 -4.39 4.66 0.81
C LEU A 61 -4.18 5.10 2.26
N SER A 62 -3.72 6.33 2.49
CA SER A 62 -3.65 6.91 3.83
C SER A 62 -5.04 6.99 4.48
N MET A 63 -6.06 7.43 3.75
CA MET A 63 -7.44 7.49 4.24
C MET A 63 -8.02 6.12 4.57
N LEU A 64 -7.60 5.08 3.85
CA LEU A 64 -8.01 3.69 4.05
C LEU A 64 -7.12 2.92 5.05
N GLY A 65 -6.13 3.56 5.67
CA GLY A 65 -5.20 2.89 6.58
C GLY A 65 -4.33 1.81 5.90
N LYS A 66 -4.00 2.02 4.62
CA LYS A 66 -3.28 1.08 3.74
C LYS A 66 -1.94 1.62 3.25
N LEU A 67 -1.43 2.68 3.89
CA LEU A 67 -0.18 3.32 3.49
C LEU A 67 1.03 2.39 3.66
N ASP A 68 1.06 1.63 4.76
CA ASP A 68 2.12 0.66 5.06
C ASP A 68 2.18 -0.50 4.05
N ASP A 69 1.04 -0.86 3.47
CA ASP A 69 0.98 -1.90 2.43
C ASP A 69 1.61 -1.39 1.12
N PHE A 70 1.49 -0.09 0.85
CA PHE A 70 2.11 0.53 -0.32
C PHE A 70 3.63 0.62 -0.18
N ASP A 71 4.11 0.98 1.02
CA ASP A 71 5.55 1.04 1.35
C ASP A 71 6.25 -0.32 1.09
N LYS A 72 5.51 -1.42 1.23
CA LYS A 72 6.00 -2.79 1.03
C LYS A 72 6.02 -3.28 -0.42
N LEU A 73 5.47 -2.54 -1.38
CA LEU A 73 5.30 -3.04 -2.77
C LEU A 73 6.58 -3.55 -3.43
N ILE A 74 7.74 -2.98 -3.06
CA ILE A 74 9.05 -3.36 -3.58
C ILE A 74 10.06 -3.51 -2.42
N ALA A 75 9.57 -3.64 -1.19
CA ALA A 75 10.45 -3.94 -0.06
C ALA A 75 11.10 -5.33 -0.28
N PRO A 76 12.36 -5.52 0.14
CA PRO A 76 12.96 -6.85 0.10
C PRO A 76 12.08 -7.82 0.89
N ASN A 77 11.87 -9.01 0.34
CA ASN A 77 11.19 -10.08 1.05
C ASN A 77 12.05 -10.48 2.25
N GLU A 78 11.67 -10.02 3.44
CA GLU A 78 12.35 -10.45 4.65
C GLU A 78 11.97 -11.93 4.88
N SER A 79 12.93 -12.81 4.66
CA SER A 79 12.75 -14.23 4.95
C SER A 79 12.48 -14.39 6.46
N LEU A 80 11.43 -15.14 6.80
CA LEU A 80 11.16 -15.52 8.19
C LEU A 80 12.39 -16.14 8.86
N PHE A 81 13.20 -16.90 8.10
CA PHE A 81 14.46 -17.48 8.57
C PHE A 81 15.55 -16.42 8.76
N GLU A 82 15.70 -15.47 7.83
CA GLU A 82 16.68 -14.38 7.98
C GLU A 82 16.37 -13.50 9.19
N ARG A 83 15.08 -13.23 9.43
CA ARG A 83 14.61 -12.50 10.61
C ARG A 83 14.87 -13.30 11.89
N TYR A 84 14.60 -14.61 11.90
CA TYR A 84 14.90 -15.48 13.03
C TYR A 84 16.41 -15.52 13.33
N ASP A 85 17.24 -15.71 12.32
CA ASP A 85 18.70 -15.74 12.46
C ASP A 85 19.25 -14.42 12.99
N ALA A 86 18.69 -13.28 12.56
CA ALA A 86 19.06 -11.97 13.08
C ALA A 86 18.69 -11.82 14.58
N LEU A 87 17.54 -12.34 15.00
CA LEU A 87 17.11 -12.36 16.42
C LEU A 87 17.98 -13.29 17.28
N GLU A 88 18.39 -14.45 16.76
CA GLU A 88 19.28 -15.38 17.50
C GLU A 88 20.73 -14.83 17.60
N LYS A 89 21.23 -14.18 16.54
CA LYS A 89 22.54 -13.52 16.56
C LYS A 89 22.61 -12.37 17.56
N THR A 90 21.50 -11.64 17.78
CA THR A 90 21.46 -10.54 18.77
C THR A 90 21.42 -11.05 20.21
N LYS A 91 20.70 -12.15 20.50
CA LYS A 91 20.72 -12.80 21.84
C LYS A 91 22.09 -13.37 22.20
N ASN A 92 22.76 -14.05 21.26
CA ASN A 92 24.05 -14.71 21.52
C ASN A 92 25.21 -13.73 21.76
N ARG A 93 25.08 -12.46 21.35
CA ARG A 93 26.06 -11.39 21.64
C ARG A 93 26.06 -10.93 23.10
N GLN A 94 25.05 -11.26 23.91
CA GLN A 94 24.95 -10.84 25.31
C GLN A 94 25.72 -11.73 26.31
N ARG A 95 26.45 -12.76 25.86
CA ARG A 95 27.35 -13.52 26.75
C ARG A 95 28.63 -12.72 27.03
N VAL A 96 28.52 -11.72 27.91
CA VAL A 96 29.69 -11.10 28.54
C VAL A 96 30.38 -12.14 29.41
N ARG A 97 31.65 -12.36 29.12
CA ARG A 97 32.53 -13.34 29.76
C ARG A 97 32.79 -12.91 31.21
N LYS A 98 32.41 -13.73 32.19
CA LYS A 98 32.75 -13.49 33.60
C LYS A 98 34.27 -13.61 33.73
N GLN A 99 34.95 -12.49 33.91
CA GLN A 99 36.39 -12.42 34.10
C GLN A 99 36.74 -12.96 35.49
N LYS A 100 37.73 -13.85 35.54
CA LYS A 100 38.22 -14.52 36.75
C LYS A 100 39.12 -13.60 37.55
#